data_AF-A0AAX2AAQ6-F1
#
_entry.id   AF-A0AAX2AAQ6-F1
#
_cell.length_a   1.000
_cell.length_b   1.000
_cell.length_c   1.000
_cell.angle_alpha   90.00
_cell.angle_beta   90.00
_cell.angle_gamma   90.00
#
_symmetry.space_group_name_H-M   'P 1'
#
loop_
_entity.id
_entity.type
_entity.pdbx_description
1 polymer ?
#
loop_
_entity_poly.entity_id
_entity_poly.type
_entity_poly.pdbx_seq_one_letter_code
_entity_poly.pdbx_strand_id
1 'polypeptide(L)'
;MLNKIVFLLLITVFFNSCAKNAPDLPKDYSSVNSNEEIRETDFEKELLILSCDEIIIQIKELNTFNEKNIDKINSTRTQNQAIGYASTILFPPLWFAIETHSETKDKIDEVYKQKDILYKLQKYKSCN
;
A
#
# COMPACT_ATOMS: atom_id res chain seq x y z
N MET A 1 37.74 -25.56 8.31
CA MET A 1 36.46 -26.00 7.71
C MET A 1 35.25 -25.27 8.27
N LEU A 2 35.19 -24.99 9.58
CA LEU A 2 34.07 -24.28 10.23
C LEU A 2 33.73 -22.91 9.61
N ASN A 3 34.73 -22.08 9.28
CA ASN A 3 34.51 -20.78 8.61
C ASN A 3 33.85 -20.87 7.23
N LYS A 4 34.07 -21.96 6.47
CA LYS A 4 33.44 -22.13 5.15
C LYS A 4 31.97 -22.50 5.25
N ILE A 5 31.60 -23.26 6.28
CA ILE A 5 30.21 -23.68 6.53
C ILE A 5 29.38 -22.47 7.02
N VAL A 6 29.94 -21.66 7.93
CA VAL A 6 29.28 -20.44 8.42
C VAL A 6 29.04 -19.43 7.29
N PHE A 7 30.03 -19.24 6.40
CA PHE A 7 29.90 -18.34 5.25
C PHE A 7 28.83 -18.80 4.25
N LEU A 8 28.74 -20.12 4.00
CA LEU A 8 27.73 -20.70 3.12
C LEU A 8 26.30 -20.53 3.67
N LEU A 9 26.15 -20.73 4.99
CA LEU A 9 24.86 -20.61 5.68
C LEU A 9 24.35 -19.15 5.68
N LEU A 10 25.25 -18.19 5.85
CA LEU A 10 24.96 -16.76 5.78
C LEU A 10 24.45 -16.34 4.40
N ILE A 11 25.07 -16.86 3.33
CA ILE A 11 24.65 -16.59 1.94
C ILE A 11 23.24 -17.13 1.66
N THR A 12 22.92 -18.35 2.12
CA THR A 12 21.60 -18.95 1.86
C THR A 12 20.42 -18.26 2.55
N VAL A 13 20.67 -17.57 3.68
CA VAL A 13 19.64 -16.79 4.39
C VAL A 13 19.29 -15.51 3.64
N PHE A 14 20.26 -14.88 2.97
CA PHE A 14 20.01 -13.65 2.20
C PHE A 14 19.18 -13.88 0.93
N PHE A 15 19.20 -15.07 0.33
CA PHE A 15 18.47 -15.35 -0.91
C PHE A 15 16.97 -15.64 -0.75
N ASN A 16 16.48 -15.87 0.47
CA ASN A 16 15.08 -16.24 0.69
C ASN A 16 14.15 -15.09 1.11
N SER A 17 14.66 -13.86 1.29
CA SER A 17 13.89 -12.79 1.97
C SER A 17 13.22 -11.73 1.07
N CYS A 18 13.25 -11.86 -0.27
CA CYS A 18 12.74 -10.82 -1.18
C CYS A 18 11.91 -11.37 -2.37
N ALA A 19 11.05 -12.36 -2.16
CA ALA A 19 10.19 -12.89 -3.23
C ALA A 19 8.70 -12.66 -2.92
N LYS A 20 8.27 -11.41 -2.73
CA LYS A 20 6.84 -11.06 -2.89
C LYS A 20 6.69 -10.43 -4.27
N ASN A 21 5.88 -11.04 -5.12
CA ASN A 21 5.55 -10.47 -6.43
C ASN A 21 4.86 -9.12 -6.22
N ALA A 22 5.23 -8.13 -7.02
CA ALA A 22 4.53 -6.86 -7.05
C ALA A 22 3.05 -7.12 -7.44
N PRO A 23 2.10 -6.37 -6.85
CA PRO A 23 0.70 -6.47 -7.26
C PRO A 23 0.54 -6.00 -8.72
N ASP A 24 -0.45 -6.56 -9.40
CA ASP A 24 -0.81 -6.11 -10.75
C ASP A 24 -1.22 -4.63 -10.72
N LEU A 25 -0.82 -3.89 -11.74
CA LEU A 25 -1.22 -2.49 -11.91
C LEU A 25 -2.71 -2.41 -12.25
N PRO A 26 -3.43 -1.39 -11.75
CA PRO A 26 -4.81 -1.19 -12.14
C PRO A 26 -4.91 -0.96 -13.65
N LYS A 27 -6.04 -1.39 -14.23
CA LYS A 27 -6.33 -1.13 -15.64
C LYS A 27 -6.32 0.37 -15.92
N ASP A 28 -5.71 0.76 -17.03
CA ASP A 28 -5.69 2.14 -17.48
C ASP A 28 -7.00 2.44 -18.22
N TYR A 29 -7.77 3.38 -17.68
CA TYR A 29 -8.99 3.90 -18.31
C TYR A 29 -8.84 5.36 -18.72
N SER A 30 -7.73 6.01 -18.40
CA SER A 30 -7.56 7.47 -18.48
C SER A 30 -6.61 7.93 -19.56
N SER A 31 -5.73 7.07 -20.06
CA SER A 31 -4.84 7.45 -21.16
C SER A 31 -5.59 7.66 -22.48
N VAL A 32 -4.98 8.49 -23.33
CA VAL A 32 -5.47 8.77 -24.70
C VAL A 32 -5.55 7.49 -25.55
N ASN A 33 -4.72 6.49 -25.23
CA ASN A 33 -4.66 5.21 -25.94
C ASN A 33 -5.34 4.07 -25.16
N SER A 34 -6.18 4.37 -24.17
CA SER A 34 -6.93 3.36 -23.44
C SER A 34 -7.89 2.64 -24.39
N ASN A 35 -7.73 1.32 -24.52
CA ASN A 35 -8.68 0.46 -25.23
C ASN A 35 -9.84 -0.01 -24.34
N GLU A 36 -9.79 0.31 -23.05
CA GLU A 36 -10.79 -0.11 -22.07
C GLU A 36 -11.85 1.00 -21.90
N GLU A 37 -13.12 0.62 -22.09
CA GLU A 37 -14.28 1.48 -21.90
C GLU A 37 -14.85 1.24 -20.49
N ILE A 38 -15.21 2.31 -19.79
CA ILE A 38 -15.85 2.21 -18.47
C ILE A 38 -17.33 1.92 -18.66
N ARG A 39 -17.81 0.81 -18.10
CA ARG A 39 -19.20 0.37 -18.23
C ARG A 39 -19.91 0.36 -16.88
N GLU A 40 -21.23 0.43 -16.90
CA GLU A 40 -22.06 0.33 -15.68
C GLU A 40 -21.81 -0.98 -14.92
N THR A 41 -21.55 -2.08 -15.63
CA THR A 41 -21.24 -3.40 -15.05
C THR A 41 -19.94 -3.44 -14.26
N ASP A 42 -19.12 -2.40 -14.35
CA ASP A 42 -17.86 -2.30 -13.60
C ASP A 42 -18.06 -1.82 -12.16
N PHE A 43 -19.30 -1.48 -11.78
CA PHE A 43 -19.64 -0.89 -10.49
C PHE A 43 -20.70 -1.70 -9.75
N GLU A 44 -20.64 -1.64 -8.42
CA GLU A 44 -21.73 -2.09 -7.56
C GLU A 44 -22.94 -1.14 -7.70
N LYS A 45 -24.15 -1.68 -7.53
CA LYS A 45 -25.39 -0.91 -7.77
C LYS A 45 -25.53 0.26 -6.80
N GLU A 46 -25.03 0.08 -5.59
CA GLU A 46 -25.00 1.05 -4.51
C GLU A 46 -24.16 2.28 -4.89
N LEU A 47 -23.03 2.05 -5.56
CA LEU A 47 -22.13 3.11 -6.02
C LEU A 47 -22.75 3.92 -7.17
N LEU A 48 -23.51 3.28 -8.04
CA LEU A 48 -24.20 3.95 -9.15
C LEU A 48 -25.25 4.97 -8.68
N ILE A 49 -25.70 4.90 -7.43
CA ILE A 49 -26.68 5.85 -6.86
C ILE A 49 -26.00 7.16 -6.42
N LEU A 50 -24.69 7.15 -6.14
CA LEU A 50 -23.96 8.31 -5.58
C LEU A 50 -23.95 9.52 -6.52
N SER A 51 -24.31 10.69 -6.02
CA SER A 51 -24.16 11.97 -6.72
C SER A 51 -22.68 12.38 -6.86
N CYS A 52 -22.38 13.31 -7.77
CA CYS A 52 -21.02 13.83 -7.93
C CYS A 52 -20.48 14.46 -6.64
N ASP A 53 -21.31 15.18 -5.88
CA ASP A 53 -20.92 15.80 -4.62
C ASP A 53 -20.57 14.74 -3.56
N GLU A 54 -21.37 13.67 -3.45
CA GLU A 54 -21.10 12.56 -2.53
C GLU A 54 -19.79 11.84 -2.89
N ILE A 55 -19.52 11.64 -4.18
CA ILE A 55 -18.25 11.04 -4.65
C ILE A 55 -17.07 11.92 -4.21
N ILE A 56 -17.14 13.24 -4.42
CA ILE A 56 -16.09 14.19 -4.04
C ILE A 56 -15.88 14.19 -2.52
N ILE A 57 -16.96 14.17 -1.74
CA ILE A 57 -16.90 14.12 -0.27
C ILE A 57 -16.20 12.83 0.18
N GLN A 58 -16.59 11.66 -0.35
CA GLN A 58 -15.97 10.38 0.00
C GLN A 58 -14.47 10.35 -0.36
N ILE A 59 -14.10 10.84 -1.56
CA ILE A 59 -12.68 10.94 -1.95
C ILE A 59 -11.91 11.82 -0.96
N LYS A 60 -12.48 12.95 -0.53
CA LYS A 60 -11.86 13.85 0.44
C LYS A 60 -11.69 13.18 1.82
N GLU A 61 -12.71 12.47 2.30
CA GLU A 61 -12.64 11.73 3.57
C GLU A 61 -11.55 10.65 3.53
N LEU A 62 -11.48 9.88 2.44
CA LEU A 62 -10.45 8.87 2.21
C LEU A 62 -9.04 9.50 2.14
N ASN A 63 -8.89 10.68 1.54
CA ASN A 63 -7.61 11.41 1.54
C ASN A 63 -7.19 11.81 2.96
N THR A 64 -8.10 12.41 3.73
CA THR A 64 -7.82 12.78 5.12
C THR A 64 -7.49 11.55 5.98
N PHE A 65 -8.13 10.41 5.73
CA PHE A 65 -7.80 9.16 6.41
C PHE A 65 -6.39 8.68 6.04
N ASN A 66 -6.04 8.67 4.75
CA ASN A 66 -4.70 8.24 4.31
C ASN A 66 -3.60 9.16 4.83
N GLU A 67 -3.79 10.48 4.79
CA GLU A 67 -2.83 11.46 5.34
C GLU A 67 -2.51 11.16 6.82
N LYS A 68 -3.55 10.96 7.65
CA LYS A 68 -3.38 10.62 9.07
C LYS A 68 -2.59 9.31 9.28
N ASN A 69 -2.83 8.30 8.45
CA ASN A 69 -2.12 7.01 8.56
C ASN A 69 -0.68 7.11 8.06
N ILE A 70 -0.43 7.88 7.00
CA ILE A 70 0.91 8.16 6.49
C ILE A 70 1.73 8.93 7.53
N ASP A 71 1.14 9.94 8.18
CA ASP A 71 1.79 10.69 9.25
C ASP A 71 2.13 9.80 10.46
N LYS A 72 1.24 8.87 10.80
CA LYS A 72 1.51 7.87 11.84
C LYS A 72 2.70 6.98 11.46
N ILE A 73 2.77 6.49 10.23
CA ILE A 73 3.90 5.68 9.75
C ILE A 73 5.20 6.51 9.72
N ASN A 74 5.13 7.76 9.30
CA ASN A 74 6.28 8.64 9.23
C ASN A 74 6.85 8.98 10.61
N SER A 75 5.98 9.19 11.61
CA SER A 75 6.43 9.50 12.98
C SER A 75 7.14 8.32 13.66
N THR A 76 6.79 7.07 13.35
CA THR A 76 7.45 5.87 13.90
C THR A 76 8.68 5.44 13.09
N ARG A 77 8.84 5.94 11.86
CA ARG A 77 9.94 5.56 10.96
C ARG A 77 11.33 5.79 11.56
N THR A 78 11.57 6.95 12.18
CA THR A 78 12.88 7.29 12.75
C THR A 78 13.23 6.37 13.92
N GLN A 79 12.25 6.05 14.77
CA GLN A 79 12.43 5.13 15.89
C GLN A 79 12.75 3.72 15.39
N ASN A 80 11.99 3.22 14.40
CA ASN A 80 12.21 1.92 13.81
C ASN A 80 13.58 1.80 13.10
N GLN A 81 14.04 2.86 12.44
CA GLN A 81 15.38 2.88 11.85
C GLN A 81 16.48 2.83 12.93
N ALA A 82 16.36 3.63 13.99
CA ALA A 82 17.32 3.62 15.10
C ALA A 82 17.38 2.25 15.78
N ILE A 83 16.23 1.63 16.06
CA ILE A 83 16.15 0.27 16.63
C ILE A 83 16.71 -0.77 15.67
N GLY A 84 16.45 -0.65 14.36
CA GLY A 84 17.00 -1.54 13.34
C GLY A 84 18.53 -1.52 13.30
N TYR A 85 19.14 -0.34 13.31
CA TYR A 85 20.60 -0.20 13.36
C TYR A 85 21.18 -0.70 14.69
N ALA A 86 20.56 -0.34 15.82
CA ALA A 86 21.01 -0.75 17.15
C ALA A 86 20.89 -2.27 17.36
N SER A 87 19.81 -2.90 16.91
CA SER A 87 19.62 -4.35 17.00
C SER A 87 20.63 -5.11 16.15
N THR A 88 20.91 -4.65 14.93
CA THR A 88 21.86 -5.32 14.03
C THR A 88 23.29 -5.29 14.57
N ILE A 89 23.69 -4.22 15.26
CA ILE A 89 25.07 -4.01 15.71
C ILE A 89 25.30 -4.44 17.17
N LEU A 90 24.37 -4.08 18.08
CA LEU A 90 24.61 -4.17 19.52
C LEU A 90 23.85 -5.31 20.19
N PHE A 91 22.65 -5.66 19.73
CA PHE A 91 21.83 -6.68 20.38
C PHE A 91 20.78 -7.26 19.42
N PRO A 92 21.12 -8.33 18.67
CA PRO A 92 20.22 -8.94 17.69
C PRO A 92 18.80 -9.27 18.19
N PRO A 93 18.58 -9.66 19.46
CA PRO A 93 17.22 -9.89 19.96
C PRO A 93 16.30 -8.66 19.96
N LEU A 94 16.83 -7.42 19.88
CA LEU A 94 16.00 -6.21 19.73
C LEU A 94 15.25 -6.15 18.39
N TRP A 95 15.59 -7.00 17.41
CA TRP A 95 14.87 -7.07 16.14
C TRP A 95 13.39 -7.42 16.31
N PHE A 96 13.04 -8.22 17.32
CA PHE A 96 11.66 -8.57 17.62
C PHE A 96 10.84 -7.40 18.20
N ALA A 97 11.49 -6.31 18.60
CA ALA A 97 10.81 -5.10 19.07
C ALA A 97 10.46 -4.12 17.94
N ILE A 98 10.81 -4.43 16.68
CA ILE A 98 10.44 -3.60 15.53
C ILE A 98 8.95 -3.77 15.24
N GLU A 99 8.18 -2.69 15.40
CA GLU A 99 6.77 -2.68 15.05
C GLU A 99 6.60 -2.67 13.53
N THR A 100 6.19 -3.80 12.96
CA THR A 100 5.75 -3.87 11.57
C THR A 100 4.29 -3.42 11.51
N HIS A 101 4.03 -2.19 11.05
CA HIS A 101 2.66 -1.69 10.82
C HIS A 101 1.98 -2.34 9.59
N SER A 102 1.96 -3.68 9.50
CA SER A 102 1.34 -4.39 8.38
C SER A 102 -0.14 -4.07 8.26
N GLU A 103 -0.88 -4.08 9.37
CA GLU A 103 -2.31 -3.74 9.38
C GLU A 103 -2.60 -2.32 8.87
N THR A 104 -1.74 -1.34 9.20
CA THR A 104 -1.90 0.03 8.70
C THR A 104 -1.65 0.12 7.20
N LYS A 105 -0.68 -0.65 6.68
CA LYS A 105 -0.43 -0.73 5.24
C LYS A 105 -1.58 -1.39 4.50
N ASP A 106 -2.14 -2.46 5.05
CA ASP A 106 -3.29 -3.15 4.45
C ASP A 106 -4.52 -2.22 4.38
N LYS A 107 -4.74 -1.41 5.42
CA LYS A 107 -5.78 -0.37 5.43
C LYS A 107 -5.54 0.72 4.38
N ILE A 108 -4.30 1.16 4.19
CA ILE A 108 -3.94 2.13 3.16
C ILE A 108 -4.21 1.56 1.76
N ASP A 109 -3.84 0.30 1.52
CA ASP A 109 -4.09 -0.39 0.24
C ASP A 109 -5.58 -0.52 -0.06
N GLU A 110 -6.40 -0.82 0.96
CA GLU A 110 -7.86 -0.85 0.83
C GLU A 110 -8.44 0.53 0.45
N VAL A 111 -7.97 1.59 1.11
CA VAL A 111 -8.38 2.96 0.80
C VAL A 111 -8.01 3.35 -0.63
N TYR A 112 -6.84 2.96 -1.11
CA TYR A 112 -6.46 3.22 -2.50
C TYR A 112 -7.38 2.51 -3.49
N LYS A 113 -7.75 1.24 -3.24
CA LYS A 113 -8.71 0.52 -4.07
C LYS A 113 -10.07 1.21 -4.10
N GLN A 114 -10.57 1.67 -2.95
CA GLN A 114 -11.83 2.41 -2.87
C GLN A 114 -11.76 3.73 -3.67
N LYS A 115 -10.65 4.46 -3.54
CA LYS A 115 -10.43 5.69 -4.32
C LYS A 115 -10.39 5.43 -5.82
N ASP A 116 -9.73 4.36 -6.28
CA ASP A 116 -9.66 4.02 -7.70
C ASP A 116 -11.07 3.74 -8.27
N ILE A 117 -11.92 3.05 -7.51
CA ILE A 117 -13.33 2.83 -7.86
C ILE A 117 -14.08 4.16 -7.93
N LEU A 118 -13.90 5.04 -6.94
CA LEU A 118 -14.58 6.35 -6.91
C LEU A 118 -14.11 7.27 -8.04
N TYR A 119 -12.82 7.29 -8.39
CA TYR A 119 -12.32 8.05 -9.55
C TYR A 119 -12.83 7.48 -10.88
N LYS A 120 -12.89 6.16 -11.00
CA LYS A 120 -13.48 5.49 -12.17
C LYS A 120 -14.97 5.87 -12.30
N LEU A 121 -15.70 5.91 -11.18
CA LEU A 121 -17.11 6.32 -11.13
C LEU A 121 -17.28 7.81 -11.45
N GLN A 122 -16.42 8.67 -10.89
CA GLN A 122 -16.40 10.11 -11.17
C GLN A 122 -16.26 10.36 -12.68
N LYS A 123 -15.32 9.64 -13.32
CA LYS A 123 -15.11 9.70 -14.77
C LYS A 123 -16.31 9.17 -15.54
N TYR A 124 -16.87 8.02 -15.15
CA TYR A 124 -18.06 7.45 -15.78
C TYR A 124 -19.24 8.43 -15.77
N LYS A 125 -19.47 9.09 -14.64
CA LYS A 125 -20.54 10.09 -14.48
C LYS A 125 -20.21 11.47 -15.06
N SER A 126 -19.01 11.66 -15.61
CA SER A 126 -18.53 12.95 -16.13
C SER A 126 -18.64 14.09 -15.11
N CYS A 127 -18.36 13.80 -13.84
CA CYS A 127 -18.32 14.80 -12.78
C CYS A 127 -17.06 15.68 -12.96
N ASN A 128 -17.21 17.00 -12.81
CA ASN A 128 -16.11 17.97 -12.86
C ASN A 128 -15.67 18.42 -11.46
#